data_AF-A0A9E4IBQ8-F1
#
_entry.id   AF-A0A9E4IBQ8-F1
#
_cell.length_a   1.000
_cell.length_b   1.000
_cell.length_c   1.000
_cell.angle_alpha   90.00
_cell.angle_beta   90.00
_cell.angle_gamma   90.00
#
_symmetry.space_group_name_H-M   'P 1'
#
loop_
_entity.id
_entity.type
_entity.pdbx_description
1 polymer ?
#
loop_
_entity_poly.entity_id
_entity_poly.type
_entity_poly.pdbx_seq_one_letter_code
_entity_poly.pdbx_strand_id
1 'polypeptide(L)'
;MIERDLAPRLTKAAQNSPSITLTGPRQSGKTTLCRALFPQHPYETLESPDVRAFATEDPRAFLAQFPEGAVFDEVQRAPELLSYLQGIIDTDPVPGRWILTGSQNLALLESVNQSLAGRTLHFDLLPLTRSEVVRFPRHPSTLEEALFAGSYPRIFDEGPEPADWLGSYVATYIDRDVRMITNVGDLTTFQRFVALCAGRTAQLLNHSSLAEDCGISQPTAKAWLGILETSFIAFRLPAFRANHRKRLVKMPKLHFYDTGLVCWLLGIRSPDQLLAHPLRGPIFETWVVSEIYKHRANQGKLGDLSFFRDRNGAEVDLIVDGPTGITIVEAKSSKTASSSLFDGSKRVQKHLSKSTNRFPVVLVYGGDRPQRRGIDSLIPWRELHEFDWEAAGGIVTVQAAGRPITGAHVVALFPNKTWKDAVTDEFGNAILGVHSAQLPMTVFAAASGFSAHLALNWKPADGPFNVELTELPNGGSVIFPKGRGFVPILQGRLNPILDDLDRTYLYADNIAINGGQRQPTNFALGKDLNLSDAEGKEATVRIVAMVGRVALVQYRQDHG
;
A
#
# COMPACT_ATOMS: atom_id res chain seq x y z
N MET A 1 23.42 -13.78 -0.71
CA MET A 1 21.98 -13.75 -0.99
C MET A 1 21.30 -12.89 0.05
N ILE A 2 20.55 -11.87 -0.37
CA ILE A 2 19.71 -11.10 0.56
C ILE A 2 18.35 -11.78 0.74
N GLU A 3 17.73 -11.57 1.90
CA GLU A 3 16.34 -11.92 2.12
C GLU A 3 15.44 -10.98 1.29
N ARG A 4 14.55 -11.57 0.47
CA ARG A 4 13.60 -10.82 -0.37
C ARG A 4 12.31 -10.53 0.40
N ASP A 5 11.77 -9.33 0.25
CA ASP A 5 10.56 -8.90 0.97
C ASP A 5 9.31 -9.70 0.59
N LEU A 6 9.29 -10.28 -0.63
CA LEU A 6 8.23 -11.17 -1.09
C LEU A 6 8.29 -12.58 -0.46
N ALA A 7 9.44 -12.98 0.11
CA ALA A 7 9.66 -14.36 0.57
C ALA A 7 8.61 -14.86 1.60
N PRO A 8 8.24 -14.10 2.64
CA PRO A 8 7.24 -14.56 3.61
C PRO A 8 5.88 -14.82 2.98
N ARG A 9 5.51 -14.05 1.94
CA ARG A 9 4.26 -14.22 1.21
C ARG A 9 4.27 -15.48 0.34
N LEU A 10 5.37 -15.75 -0.36
CA LEU A 10 5.52 -16.97 -1.15
C LEU A 10 5.46 -18.22 -0.28
N THR A 11 6.18 -18.24 0.84
CA THR A 11 6.16 -19.39 1.76
C THR A 11 4.76 -19.64 2.31
N LYS A 12 4.05 -18.58 2.72
CA LYS A 12 2.67 -18.70 3.19
C LYS A 12 1.72 -19.14 2.08
N ALA A 13 1.91 -18.67 0.85
CA ALA A 13 1.10 -19.09 -0.29
C ALA A 13 1.29 -20.59 -0.60
N ALA A 14 2.51 -21.10 -0.47
CA ALA A 14 2.86 -22.50 -0.77
C ALA A 14 2.13 -23.45 0.17
N GLN A 15 1.89 -23.03 1.41
CA GLN A 15 1.15 -23.82 2.39
C GLN A 15 -0.35 -23.93 2.08
N ASN A 16 -0.88 -23.07 1.20
CA ASN A 16 -2.33 -22.92 0.99
C ASN A 16 -2.78 -23.11 -0.47
N SER A 17 -1.86 -23.24 -1.42
CA SER A 17 -2.17 -23.38 -2.84
C SER A 17 -1.34 -24.48 -3.46
N PRO A 18 -1.91 -25.36 -4.32
CA PRO A 18 -1.17 -26.45 -4.91
C PRO A 18 -0.06 -26.00 -5.86
N SER A 19 -0.21 -24.80 -6.42
CA SER A 19 0.77 -24.20 -7.31
C SER A 19 1.03 -22.74 -6.94
N ILE A 20 2.28 -22.31 -7.10
CA ILE A 20 2.66 -20.90 -7.11
C ILE A 20 3.33 -20.57 -8.43
N THR A 21 3.00 -19.42 -8.99
CA THR A 21 3.67 -18.87 -10.16
C THR A 21 4.40 -17.58 -9.79
N LEU A 22 5.73 -17.55 -9.95
CA LEU A 22 6.57 -16.39 -9.72
C LEU A 22 7.09 -15.80 -11.04
N THR A 23 6.55 -14.64 -11.41
CA THR A 23 6.94 -13.90 -12.62
C THR A 23 7.79 -12.69 -12.29
N GLY A 24 8.40 -12.05 -13.29
CA GLY A 24 9.21 -10.84 -13.10
C GLY A 24 10.31 -10.70 -14.14
N PRO A 25 10.97 -9.54 -14.24
CA PRO A 25 11.98 -9.29 -15.27
C PRO A 25 13.17 -10.26 -15.15
N ARG A 26 13.90 -10.45 -16.25
CA ARG A 26 15.16 -11.20 -16.21
C ARG A 26 16.09 -10.56 -15.19
N GLN A 27 16.90 -11.39 -14.53
CA GLN A 27 17.88 -10.93 -13.53
C GLN A 27 17.27 -10.24 -12.29
N SER A 28 15.95 -10.33 -12.07
CA SER A 28 15.32 -9.90 -10.81
C SER A 28 15.56 -10.86 -9.65
N GLY A 29 16.13 -12.06 -9.87
CA GLY A 29 16.48 -13.02 -8.83
C GLY A 29 15.45 -14.13 -8.57
N LYS A 30 14.53 -14.40 -9.50
CA LYS A 30 13.48 -15.43 -9.39
C LYS A 30 14.02 -16.81 -9.07
N THR A 31 14.89 -17.34 -9.93
CA THR A 31 15.52 -18.65 -9.79
C THR A 31 16.24 -18.78 -8.44
N THR A 32 17.01 -17.75 -8.06
CA THR A 32 17.71 -17.70 -6.78
C THR A 32 16.74 -17.77 -5.60
N LEU A 33 15.65 -16.99 -5.64
CA LEU A 33 14.63 -16.99 -4.59
C LEU A 33 13.92 -18.34 -4.46
N CYS A 34 13.43 -18.91 -5.57
CA CYS A 34 12.72 -20.19 -5.55
C CYS A 34 13.60 -21.32 -5.02
N ARG A 35 14.86 -21.41 -5.47
CA ARG A 35 15.79 -22.45 -4.99
C ARG A 35 16.11 -22.32 -3.50
N ALA A 36 16.14 -21.10 -2.96
CA ALA A 36 16.39 -20.89 -1.54
C ALA A 36 15.16 -21.17 -0.66
N LEU A 37 13.94 -20.88 -1.14
CA LEU A 37 12.71 -21.13 -0.38
C LEU A 37 12.22 -22.58 -0.47
N PHE A 38 12.54 -23.27 -1.56
CA PHE A 38 12.07 -24.62 -1.85
C PHE A 38 13.24 -25.59 -2.12
N PRO A 39 14.25 -25.70 -1.23
CA PRO A 39 15.43 -26.52 -1.46
C PRO A 39 15.14 -28.03 -1.56
N GLN A 40 14.00 -28.47 -1.04
CA GLN A 40 13.52 -29.85 -1.10
C GLN A 40 12.90 -30.23 -2.46
N HIS A 41 12.51 -29.26 -3.27
CA HIS A 41 11.91 -29.53 -4.57
C HIS A 41 13.01 -29.71 -5.62
N PRO A 42 12.93 -30.74 -6.47
CA PRO A 42 13.74 -30.83 -7.68
C PRO A 42 13.58 -29.54 -8.50
N TYR A 43 14.67 -29.07 -9.10
CA TYR A 43 14.68 -27.86 -9.93
C TYR A 43 15.00 -28.26 -11.36
N GLU A 44 14.10 -27.90 -12.28
CA GLU A 44 14.28 -28.10 -13.72
C GLU A 44 14.08 -26.78 -14.47
N THR A 45 14.92 -26.54 -15.48
CA THR A 45 14.84 -25.33 -16.31
C THR A 45 14.42 -25.66 -17.73
N LEU A 46 13.31 -25.05 -18.17
CA LEU A 46 12.82 -25.18 -19.54
C LEU A 46 13.56 -24.26 -20.53
N GLU A 47 14.63 -23.57 -20.08
CA GLU A 47 15.61 -23.00 -21.01
C GLU A 47 16.55 -24.06 -21.59
N SER A 48 16.79 -25.18 -20.89
CA SER A 48 17.58 -26.30 -21.43
C SER A 48 16.86 -26.90 -22.65
N PRO A 49 17.53 -27.00 -23.81
CA PRO A 49 16.90 -27.52 -25.03
C PRO A 49 16.41 -28.96 -24.89
N ASP A 50 17.17 -29.80 -24.19
CA ASP A 50 16.89 -31.22 -23.93
C ASP A 50 15.74 -31.40 -22.94
N VAL A 51 15.75 -30.70 -21.81
CA VAL A 51 14.63 -30.71 -20.84
C VAL A 51 13.35 -30.18 -21.50
N ARG A 52 13.44 -29.08 -22.25
CA ARG A 52 12.30 -28.51 -22.98
C ARG A 52 11.75 -29.45 -24.05
N ALA A 53 12.62 -30.10 -24.82
CA ALA A 53 12.20 -31.07 -25.84
C ALA A 53 11.39 -32.19 -25.18
N PHE A 54 11.90 -32.78 -24.10
CA PHE A 54 11.19 -33.84 -23.39
C PHE A 54 9.86 -33.36 -22.79
N ALA A 55 9.83 -32.19 -22.15
CA ALA A 55 8.60 -31.61 -21.59
C ALA A 55 7.54 -31.25 -22.66
N THR A 56 7.95 -31.03 -23.91
CA THR A 56 7.05 -30.71 -25.03
C THR A 56 6.59 -31.97 -25.76
N GLU A 57 7.49 -32.93 -26.00
CA GLU A 57 7.20 -34.16 -26.75
C GLU A 57 6.40 -35.18 -25.92
N ASP A 58 6.71 -35.32 -24.62
CA ASP A 58 5.97 -36.19 -23.70
C ASP A 58 5.79 -35.52 -22.31
N PRO A 59 4.90 -34.52 -22.20
CA PRO A 59 4.64 -33.80 -20.95
C PRO A 59 4.15 -34.72 -19.82
N ARG A 60 3.51 -35.85 -20.12
CA ARG A 60 3.03 -36.79 -19.10
C ARG A 60 4.18 -37.55 -18.48
N ALA A 61 5.07 -38.12 -19.30
CA ALA A 61 6.26 -38.80 -18.80
C ALA A 61 7.20 -37.83 -18.08
N PHE A 62 7.33 -36.60 -18.56
CA PHE A 62 8.08 -35.55 -17.88
C PHE A 62 7.54 -35.27 -16.47
N LEU A 63 6.25 -34.98 -16.34
CA LEU A 63 5.63 -34.69 -15.04
C LEU A 63 5.65 -35.90 -14.09
N ALA A 64 5.60 -37.12 -14.62
CA ALA A 64 5.68 -38.35 -13.82
C ALA A 64 7.02 -38.53 -13.08
N GLN A 65 8.08 -37.83 -13.48
CA GLN A 65 9.36 -37.82 -12.77
C GLN A 65 9.31 -37.05 -11.45
N PHE A 66 8.27 -36.23 -11.24
CA PHE A 66 8.15 -35.32 -10.11
C PHE A 66 6.88 -35.63 -9.27
N PRO A 67 6.75 -36.84 -8.69
CA PRO A 67 5.55 -37.20 -7.93
C PRO A 67 5.34 -36.30 -6.71
N GLU A 68 6.40 -35.87 -6.04
CA GLU A 68 6.32 -34.94 -4.90
C GLU A 68 6.36 -33.47 -5.31
N GLY A 69 6.31 -33.18 -6.61
CA GLY A 69 6.38 -31.82 -7.12
C GLY A 69 7.79 -31.34 -7.51
N ALA A 70 7.87 -30.13 -8.07
CA ALA A 70 9.10 -29.54 -8.58
C ALA A 70 9.03 -28.01 -8.72
N VAL A 71 10.20 -27.39 -8.84
CA VAL A 71 10.38 -26.03 -9.34
C VAL A 71 10.64 -26.11 -10.85
N PHE A 72 9.71 -25.61 -11.66
CA PHE A 72 9.88 -25.46 -13.11
C PHE A 72 10.20 -24.00 -13.46
N ASP A 73 11.41 -23.76 -13.95
CA ASP A 73 11.90 -22.45 -14.32
C ASP A 73 11.56 -22.13 -15.79
N GLU A 74 11.13 -20.89 -16.07
CA GLU A 74 10.87 -20.37 -17.41
C GLU A 74 9.77 -21.14 -18.18
N VAL A 75 8.64 -21.39 -17.51
CA VAL A 75 7.53 -22.24 -18.02
C VAL A 75 6.87 -21.74 -19.31
N GLN A 76 7.02 -20.46 -19.66
CA GLN A 76 6.56 -19.96 -20.97
C GLN A 76 7.30 -20.60 -22.15
N ARG A 77 8.41 -21.31 -21.92
CA ARG A 77 9.13 -22.06 -22.94
C ARG A 77 8.42 -23.36 -23.34
N ALA A 78 7.55 -23.92 -22.50
CA ALA A 78 6.76 -25.12 -22.77
C ALA A 78 5.31 -24.92 -22.27
N PRO A 79 4.52 -24.01 -22.89
CA PRO A 79 3.21 -23.62 -22.37
C PRO A 79 2.20 -24.78 -22.32
N GLU A 80 2.30 -25.75 -23.22
CA GLU A 80 1.41 -26.93 -23.27
C GLU A 80 1.53 -27.80 -22.01
N LEU A 81 2.69 -27.79 -21.33
CA LEU A 81 2.92 -28.51 -20.08
C LEU A 81 1.89 -28.13 -18.99
N LEU A 82 1.45 -26.87 -19.01
CA LEU A 82 0.54 -26.32 -17.99
C LEU A 82 -0.85 -26.94 -18.05
N SER A 83 -1.33 -27.35 -19.24
CA SER A 83 -2.61 -28.04 -19.39
C SER A 83 -2.59 -29.45 -18.80
N TYR A 84 -1.45 -30.14 -18.86
CA TYR A 84 -1.28 -31.44 -18.19
C TYR A 84 -1.14 -31.27 -16.68
N LEU A 85 -0.38 -30.26 -16.25
CA LEU A 85 -0.24 -29.93 -14.83
C LEU A 85 -1.59 -29.60 -14.18
N GLN A 86 -2.48 -28.91 -14.90
CA GLN A 86 -3.86 -28.66 -14.47
C GLN A 86 -4.59 -29.95 -14.10
N GLY A 87 -4.53 -30.99 -14.94
CA GLY A 87 -5.19 -32.27 -14.67
C GLY A 87 -4.64 -32.99 -13.44
N ILE A 88 -3.34 -32.87 -13.18
CA ILE A 88 -2.70 -33.42 -11.98
C ILE A 88 -3.18 -32.66 -10.74
N ILE A 89 -3.17 -31.33 -10.77
CA ILE A 89 -3.61 -30.48 -9.66
C ILE A 89 -5.09 -30.71 -9.33
N ASP A 90 -5.94 -30.85 -10.35
CA ASP A 90 -7.38 -31.10 -10.17
C ASP A 90 -7.67 -32.46 -9.52
N THR A 91 -6.81 -33.45 -9.76
CA THR A 91 -6.94 -34.79 -9.18
C THR A 91 -6.40 -34.84 -7.75
N ASP A 92 -5.29 -34.16 -7.49
CA ASP A 92 -4.57 -34.21 -6.22
C ASP A 92 -3.96 -32.84 -5.85
N PRO A 93 -4.74 -31.94 -5.22
CA PRO A 93 -4.38 -30.55 -4.97
C PRO A 93 -3.49 -30.37 -3.73
N VAL A 94 -2.37 -31.10 -3.65
CA VAL A 94 -1.41 -30.98 -2.54
C VAL A 94 -0.77 -29.58 -2.54
N PRO A 95 -0.89 -28.80 -1.45
CA PRO A 95 -0.30 -27.47 -1.35
C PRO A 95 1.22 -27.47 -1.56
N GLY A 96 1.71 -26.48 -2.33
CA GLY A 96 3.12 -26.19 -2.50
C GLY A 96 3.88 -27.15 -3.40
N ARG A 97 3.19 -28.13 -4.01
CA ARG A 97 3.77 -29.15 -4.87
C ARG A 97 4.42 -28.56 -6.13
N TRP A 98 3.81 -27.53 -6.72
CA TRP A 98 4.30 -26.99 -7.99
C TRP A 98 4.72 -25.53 -7.86
N ILE A 99 5.99 -25.25 -8.15
CA ILE A 99 6.52 -23.89 -8.15
C ILE A 99 6.95 -23.56 -9.57
N LEU A 100 6.28 -22.60 -10.19
CA LEU A 100 6.50 -22.20 -11.57
C LEU A 100 7.16 -20.84 -11.61
N THR A 101 8.06 -20.60 -12.55
CA THR A 101 8.61 -19.26 -12.78
C THR A 101 8.50 -18.83 -14.24
N GLY A 102 8.57 -17.53 -14.51
CA GLY A 102 8.74 -17.02 -15.86
C GLY A 102 9.29 -15.60 -15.91
N SER A 103 10.08 -15.30 -16.94
CA SER A 103 10.60 -13.93 -17.18
C SER A 103 9.56 -12.96 -17.75
N GLN A 104 8.42 -13.48 -18.19
CA GLN A 104 7.31 -12.70 -18.73
C GLN A 104 6.14 -12.74 -17.77
N ASN A 105 5.29 -11.72 -17.80
CA ASN A 105 4.04 -11.72 -17.06
C ASN A 105 3.09 -12.74 -17.69
N LEU A 106 3.11 -13.96 -17.16
CA LEU A 106 2.31 -15.08 -17.65
C LEU A 106 0.81 -14.84 -17.49
N ALA A 107 0.39 -13.99 -16.56
CA ALA A 107 -1.01 -13.59 -16.43
C ALA A 107 -1.50 -12.76 -17.64
N LEU A 108 -0.57 -12.17 -18.41
CA LEU A 108 -0.87 -11.50 -19.67
C LEU A 108 -0.77 -12.44 -20.89
N LEU A 109 -0.36 -13.71 -20.70
CA LEU A 109 -0.37 -14.73 -21.75
C LEU A 109 -1.68 -15.54 -21.67
N GLU A 110 -2.56 -15.37 -22.66
CA GLU A 110 -3.90 -15.99 -22.69
C GLU A 110 -3.88 -17.52 -22.51
N SER A 111 -2.89 -18.22 -23.08
CA SER A 111 -2.77 -19.69 -23.00
C SER A 111 -2.46 -20.20 -21.59
N VAL A 112 -1.66 -19.46 -20.82
CA VAL A 112 -1.28 -19.82 -19.44
C VAL A 112 -2.42 -19.48 -18.47
N ASN A 113 -3.06 -18.33 -18.69
CA ASN A 113 -4.09 -17.82 -17.80
C ASN A 113 -5.35 -18.71 -17.80
N GLN A 114 -5.67 -19.39 -18.92
CA GLN A 114 -6.78 -20.35 -18.96
C GLN A 114 -6.47 -21.67 -18.25
N SER A 115 -5.26 -22.21 -18.42
CA SER A 115 -4.91 -23.54 -17.92
C SER A 115 -4.76 -23.59 -16.39
N LEU A 116 -4.19 -22.54 -15.77
CA LEU A 116 -3.93 -22.53 -14.32
C LEU A 116 -4.81 -21.54 -13.51
N ALA A 117 -5.82 -20.94 -14.15
CA ALA A 117 -6.78 -20.08 -13.46
C ALA A 117 -7.39 -20.79 -12.24
N GLY A 118 -7.37 -20.09 -11.10
CA GLY A 118 -7.91 -20.58 -9.83
C GLY A 118 -7.08 -21.65 -9.12
N ARG A 119 -5.99 -22.13 -9.73
CA ARG A 119 -5.16 -23.24 -9.22
C ARG A 119 -3.77 -22.83 -8.80
N THR A 120 -3.30 -21.69 -9.29
CA THR A 120 -2.01 -21.13 -8.93
C THR A 120 -2.16 -19.72 -8.39
N LEU A 121 -1.41 -19.40 -7.33
CA LEU A 121 -1.27 -18.03 -6.86
C LEU A 121 -0.12 -17.36 -7.61
N HIS A 122 -0.39 -16.20 -8.21
CA HIS A 122 0.56 -15.46 -9.03
C HIS A 122 1.23 -14.35 -8.21
N PHE A 123 2.55 -14.23 -8.34
CA PHE A 123 3.34 -13.18 -7.72
C PHE A 123 4.36 -12.61 -8.69
N ASP A 124 4.60 -11.31 -8.60
CA ASP A 124 5.62 -10.62 -9.39
C ASP A 124 6.83 -10.29 -8.50
N LEU A 125 7.98 -10.89 -8.82
CA LEU A 125 9.29 -10.53 -8.27
C LEU A 125 9.97 -9.49 -9.15
N LEU A 126 9.69 -8.23 -8.83
CA LEU A 126 10.29 -7.07 -9.47
C LEU A 126 11.76 -6.86 -9.00
N PRO A 127 12.50 -5.91 -9.62
CA PRO A 127 13.78 -5.45 -9.07
C PRO A 127 13.63 -5.00 -7.62
N LEU A 128 14.76 -4.81 -6.93
CA LEU A 128 14.76 -4.59 -5.48
C LEU A 128 13.96 -3.35 -5.08
N THR A 129 13.23 -3.41 -3.97
CA THR A 129 12.72 -2.18 -3.32
C THR A 129 13.83 -1.46 -2.58
N ARG A 130 13.61 -0.20 -2.21
CA ARG A 130 14.53 0.55 -1.35
C ARG A 130 14.80 -0.17 -0.03
N SER A 131 13.80 -0.81 0.57
CA SER A 131 13.96 -1.65 1.78
C SER A 131 14.93 -2.81 1.59
N GLU A 132 15.05 -3.35 0.38
CA GLU A 132 16.01 -4.41 0.04
C GLU A 132 17.37 -3.82 -0.35
N VAL A 133 17.39 -2.73 -1.12
CA VAL A 133 18.63 -2.05 -1.57
C VAL A 133 19.46 -1.59 -0.37
N VAL A 134 18.85 -1.00 0.67
CA VAL A 134 19.59 -0.52 1.87
C VAL A 134 20.27 -1.63 2.67
N ARG A 135 19.92 -2.91 2.42
CA ARG A 135 20.58 -4.07 3.06
C ARG A 135 21.94 -4.37 2.46
N PHE A 136 22.25 -3.82 1.29
CA PHE A 136 23.56 -3.97 0.67
C PHE A 136 24.56 -2.94 1.23
N PRO A 137 25.83 -3.32 1.45
CA PRO A 137 26.86 -2.37 1.86
C PRO A 137 27.10 -1.23 0.85
N ARG A 138 26.94 -1.52 -0.46
CA ARG A 138 27.17 -0.57 -1.57
C ARG A 138 25.89 0.15 -2.02
N HIS A 139 24.91 0.32 -1.13
CA HIS A 139 23.66 0.97 -1.50
C HIS A 139 23.85 2.47 -1.82
N PRO A 140 23.05 3.05 -2.73
CA PRO A 140 23.16 4.45 -3.10
C PRO A 140 22.99 5.40 -1.91
N SER A 141 23.94 6.32 -1.79
CA SER A 141 24.08 7.27 -0.70
C SER A 141 23.46 8.62 -1.04
N THR A 142 23.20 8.93 -2.32
CA THR A 142 22.50 10.14 -2.76
C THR A 142 21.25 9.79 -3.57
N LEU A 143 20.34 10.76 -3.76
CA LEU A 143 19.14 10.55 -4.56
C LEU A 143 19.52 10.29 -6.02
N GLU A 144 20.48 11.06 -6.52
CA GLU A 144 20.98 10.97 -7.88
C GLU A 144 21.58 9.59 -8.17
N GLU A 145 22.41 9.07 -7.26
CA GLU A 145 22.92 7.70 -7.35
C GLU A 145 21.78 6.67 -7.35
N ALA A 146 20.75 6.86 -6.52
CA ALA A 146 19.64 5.91 -6.43
C ALA A 146 18.81 5.89 -7.73
N LEU A 147 18.52 7.07 -8.29
CA LEU A 147 17.79 7.20 -9.55
C LEU A 147 18.60 6.64 -10.73
N PHE A 148 19.92 6.89 -10.75
CA PHE A 148 20.83 6.47 -11.80
C PHE A 148 21.14 4.97 -11.78
N ALA A 149 21.40 4.41 -10.60
CA ALA A 149 21.75 3.00 -10.47
C ALA A 149 20.57 2.07 -10.78
N GLY A 150 19.34 2.53 -10.51
CA GLY A 150 18.17 1.66 -10.55
C GLY A 150 18.15 0.71 -9.37
N SER A 151 17.66 -0.50 -9.58
CA SER A 151 17.28 -1.42 -8.51
C SER A 151 17.53 -2.90 -8.82
N TYR A 152 18.25 -3.23 -9.90
CA TYR A 152 18.56 -4.62 -10.20
C TYR A 152 19.58 -5.22 -9.20
N PRO A 153 19.36 -6.45 -8.69
CA PRO A 153 20.19 -7.02 -7.62
C PRO A 153 21.68 -7.07 -7.93
N ARG A 154 22.04 -7.42 -9.17
CA ARG A 154 23.45 -7.63 -9.58
C ARG A 154 24.30 -6.36 -9.46
N ILE A 155 23.69 -5.18 -9.62
CA ILE A 155 24.37 -3.89 -9.45
C ILE A 155 24.90 -3.74 -8.02
N PHE A 156 24.16 -4.22 -7.02
CA PHE A 156 24.56 -4.07 -5.61
C PHE A 156 25.34 -5.27 -5.07
N ASP A 157 25.07 -6.47 -5.58
CA ASP A 157 25.73 -7.70 -5.15
C ASP A 157 27.17 -7.80 -5.69
N GLU A 158 27.35 -7.61 -7.00
CA GLU A 158 28.66 -7.72 -7.65
C GLU A 158 29.36 -6.36 -7.78
N GLY A 159 28.60 -5.25 -7.89
CA GLY A 159 29.12 -3.90 -8.08
C GLY A 159 29.65 -3.54 -9.48
N PRO A 160 29.07 -4.01 -10.61
CA PRO A 160 29.41 -3.45 -11.91
C PRO A 160 29.00 -1.98 -11.98
N GLU A 161 29.61 -1.24 -12.91
CA GLU A 161 29.16 0.12 -13.21
C GLU A 161 27.71 0.07 -13.71
N PRO A 162 26.75 0.79 -13.08
CA PRO A 162 25.34 0.65 -13.40
C PRO A 162 25.02 0.90 -14.88
N ALA A 163 25.63 1.93 -15.48
CA ALA A 163 25.39 2.26 -16.88
C ALA A 163 25.76 1.11 -17.84
N ASP A 164 26.94 0.50 -17.65
CA ASP A 164 27.41 -0.60 -18.49
C ASP A 164 26.53 -1.85 -18.33
N TRP A 165 26.12 -2.13 -17.09
CA TRP A 165 25.24 -3.25 -16.79
C TRP A 165 23.85 -3.04 -17.40
N LEU A 166 23.25 -1.86 -17.21
CA LEU A 166 21.92 -1.52 -17.75
C LEU A 166 21.93 -1.49 -19.27
N GLY A 167 23.02 -1.02 -19.89
CA GLY A 167 23.20 -1.08 -21.33
C GLY A 167 23.23 -2.50 -21.88
N SER A 168 23.99 -3.37 -21.21
CA SER A 168 24.03 -4.80 -21.55
C SER A 168 22.67 -5.47 -21.33
N TYR A 169 21.96 -5.11 -20.27
CA TYR A 169 20.61 -5.60 -19.99
C TYR A 169 19.63 -5.21 -21.11
N VAL A 170 19.61 -3.94 -21.53
CA VAL A 170 18.72 -3.47 -22.61
C VAL A 170 19.08 -4.15 -23.94
N ALA A 171 20.36 -4.26 -24.29
CA ALA A 171 20.78 -4.90 -25.53
C ALA A 171 20.33 -6.37 -25.58
N THR A 172 20.61 -7.13 -24.52
CA THR A 172 20.25 -8.56 -24.44
C THR A 172 18.75 -8.79 -24.34
N TYR A 173 18.01 -7.93 -23.65
CA TYR A 173 16.55 -7.95 -23.60
C TYR A 173 15.93 -7.71 -24.99
N ILE A 174 16.34 -6.63 -25.67
CA ILE A 174 15.80 -6.28 -26.98
C ILE A 174 16.13 -7.37 -28.00
N ASP A 175 17.33 -7.93 -27.96
CA ASP A 175 17.69 -9.00 -28.89
C ASP A 175 16.97 -10.32 -28.59
N ARG A 176 16.72 -10.68 -27.33
CA ARG A 176 16.14 -12.00 -26.99
C ARG A 176 14.62 -11.96 -26.95
N ASP A 177 14.01 -11.11 -26.14
CA ASP A 177 12.57 -11.21 -25.83
C ASP A 177 11.70 -10.53 -26.89
N VAL A 178 12.15 -9.43 -27.50
CA VAL A 178 11.37 -8.73 -28.55
C VAL A 178 11.32 -9.52 -29.85
N ARG A 179 12.44 -10.14 -30.26
CA ARG A 179 12.51 -11.01 -31.44
C ARG A 179 11.62 -12.25 -31.31
N MET A 180 11.42 -12.75 -30.09
CA MET A 180 10.57 -13.94 -29.84
C MET A 180 9.08 -13.59 -29.79
N ILE A 181 8.71 -12.42 -29.26
CA ILE A 181 7.30 -12.02 -29.08
C ILE A 181 6.73 -11.44 -30.38
N THR A 182 7.58 -10.90 -31.25
CA THR A 182 7.14 -10.26 -32.49
C THR A 182 8.11 -10.48 -33.64
N ASN A 183 7.57 -10.59 -34.85
CA ASN A 183 8.33 -10.53 -36.09
C ASN A 183 8.77 -9.07 -36.39
N VAL A 184 9.34 -8.40 -35.39
CA VAL A 184 9.90 -7.05 -35.53
C VAL A 184 11.11 -7.16 -36.43
N GLY A 185 10.92 -6.84 -37.71
CA GLY A 185 11.98 -6.84 -38.71
C GLY A 185 13.04 -5.76 -38.45
N ASP A 186 12.68 -4.67 -37.77
CA ASP A 186 13.56 -3.54 -37.49
C ASP A 186 13.72 -3.29 -35.98
N LEU A 187 14.79 -3.86 -35.42
CA LEU A 187 15.17 -3.70 -34.02
C LEU A 187 15.66 -2.29 -33.71
N THR A 188 16.23 -1.58 -34.68
CA THR A 188 16.67 -0.20 -34.50
C THR A 188 15.47 0.72 -34.26
N THR A 189 14.39 0.54 -35.03
CA THR A 189 13.15 1.27 -34.80
C THR A 189 12.52 0.90 -33.45
N PHE A 190 12.58 -0.37 -33.03
CA PHE A 190 12.12 -0.75 -31.69
C PHE A 190 12.97 -0.13 -30.58
N GLN A 191 14.30 -0.12 -30.69
CA GLN A 191 15.18 0.55 -29.72
C GLN A 191 14.83 2.04 -29.59
N ARG A 192 14.62 2.73 -30.72
CA ARG A 192 14.14 4.12 -30.74
C ARG A 192 12.79 4.26 -30.05
N PHE A 193 11.86 3.32 -30.27
CA PHE A 193 10.57 3.31 -29.60
C PHE A 193 10.70 3.24 -28.07
N VAL A 194 11.56 2.36 -27.54
CA VAL A 194 11.79 2.24 -26.10
C VAL A 194 12.40 3.52 -25.53
N ALA A 195 13.35 4.14 -26.24
CA ALA A 195 13.91 5.44 -25.85
C ALA A 195 12.85 6.57 -25.85
N LEU A 196 11.98 6.62 -26.87
CA LEU A 196 10.86 7.57 -26.93
C LEU A 196 9.83 7.35 -25.81
N CYS A 197 9.67 6.12 -25.33
CA CYS A 197 8.89 5.79 -24.15
C CYS A 197 9.55 6.34 -22.88
N ALA A 198 10.86 6.15 -22.71
CA ALA A 198 11.62 6.70 -21.57
C ALA A 198 11.54 8.24 -21.52
N GLY A 199 11.59 8.91 -22.68
CA GLY A 199 11.37 10.35 -22.82
C GLY A 199 10.00 10.85 -22.37
N ARG A 200 9.04 9.93 -22.17
CA ARG A 200 7.66 10.20 -21.74
C ARG A 200 7.32 9.59 -20.39
N THR A 201 8.33 9.20 -19.60
CA THR A 201 8.10 8.70 -18.23
C THR A 201 7.34 9.74 -17.41
N ALA A 202 6.41 9.29 -16.57
CA ALA A 202 5.49 10.10 -15.78
C ALA A 202 4.57 11.07 -16.56
N GLN A 203 4.46 10.92 -17.90
CA GLN A 203 3.60 11.76 -18.73
C GLN A 203 2.37 11.00 -19.23
N LEU A 204 1.32 11.74 -19.59
CA LEU A 204 0.13 11.19 -20.22
C LEU A 204 0.48 10.54 -21.57
N LEU A 205 0.10 9.28 -21.73
CA LEU A 205 0.47 8.46 -22.87
C LEU A 205 -0.45 8.71 -24.07
N ASN A 206 0.06 9.45 -25.07
CA ASN A 206 -0.59 9.60 -26.37
C ASN A 206 0.01 8.61 -27.39
N HIS A 207 -0.72 7.53 -27.68
CA HIS A 207 -0.26 6.52 -28.65
C HIS A 207 -0.06 7.06 -30.07
N SER A 208 -0.82 8.07 -30.50
CA SER A 208 -0.68 8.62 -31.85
C SER A 208 0.62 9.39 -31.99
N SER A 209 0.91 10.31 -31.05
CA SER A 209 2.17 11.07 -31.06
C SER A 209 3.38 10.16 -30.88
N LEU A 210 3.30 9.16 -30.00
CA LEU A 210 4.40 8.21 -29.83
C LEU A 210 4.68 7.40 -31.11
N ALA A 211 3.63 7.02 -31.84
CA ALA A 211 3.76 6.29 -33.10
C ALA A 211 4.36 7.17 -34.21
N GLU A 212 3.90 8.42 -34.31
CA GLU A 212 4.38 9.42 -35.28
C GLU A 212 5.88 9.70 -35.10
N ASP A 213 6.32 10.02 -33.87
CA ASP A 213 7.73 10.28 -33.56
C ASP A 213 8.63 9.07 -33.84
N CYS A 214 8.08 7.86 -33.73
CA CYS A 214 8.80 6.62 -33.99
C CYS A 214 8.73 6.19 -35.48
N GLY A 215 7.88 6.81 -36.29
CA GLY A 215 7.67 6.43 -37.70
C GLY A 215 6.94 5.08 -37.86
N ILE A 216 6.04 4.72 -36.93
CA ILE A 216 5.28 3.47 -36.94
C ILE A 216 3.76 3.73 -36.88
N SER A 217 2.96 2.69 -37.09
CA SER A 217 1.50 2.80 -36.94
C SER A 217 1.07 2.84 -35.46
N GLN A 218 -0.06 3.48 -35.15
CA GLN A 218 -0.62 3.49 -33.79
C GLN A 218 -0.91 2.06 -33.25
N PRO A 219 -1.47 1.12 -34.04
CA PRO A 219 -1.58 -0.29 -33.62
C PRO A 219 -0.22 -0.92 -33.27
N THR A 220 0.83 -0.66 -34.05
CA THR A 220 2.19 -1.14 -33.76
C THR A 220 2.70 -0.58 -32.44
N ALA A 221 2.53 0.72 -32.19
CA ALA A 221 2.93 1.34 -30.93
C ALA A 221 2.19 0.72 -29.72
N LYS A 222 0.89 0.41 -29.86
CA LYS A 222 0.12 -0.28 -28.82
C LYS A 222 0.64 -1.70 -28.58
N ALA A 223 0.91 -2.45 -29.64
CA ALA A 223 1.46 -3.80 -29.53
C ALA A 223 2.84 -3.78 -28.85
N TRP A 224 3.73 -2.89 -29.26
CA TRP A 224 5.07 -2.75 -28.68
C TRP A 224 5.05 -2.29 -27.22
N LEU A 225 4.13 -1.39 -26.84
CA LEU A 225 3.90 -1.08 -25.42
C LEU A 225 3.45 -2.31 -24.63
N GLY A 226 2.57 -3.14 -25.20
CA GLY A 226 2.18 -4.41 -24.60
C GLY A 226 3.40 -5.30 -24.30
N ILE A 227 4.38 -5.37 -25.21
CA ILE A 227 5.62 -6.12 -25.01
C ILE A 227 6.43 -5.58 -23.82
N LEU A 228 6.52 -4.26 -23.68
CA LEU A 228 7.24 -3.63 -22.57
C LEU A 228 6.56 -3.93 -21.22
N GLU A 229 5.22 -4.02 -21.21
CA GLU A 229 4.45 -4.37 -20.01
C GLU A 229 4.57 -5.85 -19.66
N THR A 230 4.42 -6.75 -20.64
CA THR A 230 4.58 -8.20 -20.42
C THR A 230 6.00 -8.57 -19.99
N SER A 231 6.99 -7.74 -20.31
CA SER A 231 8.40 -7.97 -19.97
C SER A 231 8.89 -7.19 -18.74
N PHE A 232 7.98 -6.54 -17.99
CA PHE A 232 8.31 -5.75 -16.81
C PHE A 232 9.34 -4.62 -17.04
N ILE A 233 9.31 -3.99 -18.23
CA ILE A 233 10.14 -2.81 -18.52
C ILE A 233 9.38 -1.54 -18.13
N ALA A 234 8.13 -1.43 -18.58
CA ALA A 234 7.28 -0.28 -18.35
C ALA A 234 5.87 -0.71 -17.96
N PHE A 235 5.11 0.19 -17.36
CA PHE A 235 3.70 -0.04 -17.00
C PHE A 235 2.88 1.24 -17.18
N ARG A 236 1.60 1.06 -17.49
CA ARG A 236 0.63 2.15 -17.55
C ARG A 236 -0.05 2.34 -16.19
N LEU A 237 0.08 3.53 -15.61
CA LEU A 237 -0.68 3.94 -14.43
C LEU A 237 -2.03 4.50 -14.88
N PRO A 238 -3.17 3.85 -14.56
CA PRO A 238 -4.48 4.31 -14.99
C PRO A 238 -4.88 5.61 -14.28
N ALA A 239 -5.76 6.37 -14.91
CA ALA A 239 -6.39 7.50 -14.23
C ALA A 239 -7.39 7.03 -13.17
N PHE A 240 -7.45 7.73 -12.06
CA PHE A 240 -8.36 7.49 -10.95
C PHE A 240 -9.81 7.51 -11.43
N ARG A 241 -10.64 6.58 -10.95
CA ARG A 241 -12.05 6.47 -11.34
C ARG A 241 -12.94 6.88 -10.16
N ALA A 242 -13.21 8.17 -10.00
CA ALA A 242 -14.29 8.60 -9.12
C ALA A 242 -15.65 8.19 -9.74
N ASN A 243 -16.64 7.86 -8.89
CA ASN A 243 -18.02 7.56 -9.32
C ASN A 243 -18.47 8.43 -10.50
N HIS A 244 -19.06 7.76 -11.51
CA HIS A 244 -19.53 8.12 -12.87
C HIS A 244 -19.95 9.57 -13.23
N ARG A 245 -19.93 10.54 -12.32
CA ARG A 245 -20.45 11.91 -12.51
C ARG A 245 -19.37 12.99 -12.74
N LYS A 246 -18.07 12.68 -12.75
CA LYS A 246 -17.00 13.67 -13.04
C LYS A 246 -16.14 13.29 -14.26
N ARG A 247 -15.89 14.29 -15.11
CA ARG A 247 -15.13 14.20 -16.38
C ARG A 247 -13.62 14.19 -16.09
N LEU A 248 -13.05 13.04 -15.76
CA LEU A 248 -11.61 12.84 -15.58
C LEU A 248 -10.90 12.55 -16.92
N VAL A 249 -9.59 12.84 -16.99
CA VAL A 249 -8.74 12.41 -18.11
C VAL A 249 -8.70 10.88 -18.12
N LYS A 250 -8.90 10.25 -19.28
CA LYS A 250 -8.90 8.77 -19.42
C LYS A 250 -7.55 8.18 -19.84
N MET A 251 -6.65 9.01 -20.35
CA MET A 251 -5.32 8.56 -20.82
C MET A 251 -4.47 8.16 -19.61
N PRO A 252 -3.80 7.00 -19.63
CA PRO A 252 -2.90 6.59 -18.55
C PRO A 252 -1.60 7.42 -18.55
N LYS A 253 -0.88 7.43 -17.43
CA LYS A 253 0.53 7.82 -17.39
C LYS A 253 1.43 6.62 -17.72
N LEU A 254 2.56 6.84 -18.38
CA LEU A 254 3.57 5.81 -18.63
C LEU A 254 4.66 5.90 -17.57
N HIS A 255 5.00 4.79 -16.91
CA HIS A 255 6.12 4.69 -15.97
C HIS A 255 6.99 3.46 -16.28
N PHE A 256 8.17 3.44 -15.69
CA PHE A 256 9.12 2.31 -15.75
C PHE A 256 9.25 1.67 -14.38
N TYR A 257 9.49 0.35 -14.35
CA TYR A 257 9.76 -0.36 -13.10
C TYR A 257 11.13 -0.01 -12.49
N ASP A 258 12.02 0.58 -13.30
CA ASP A 258 13.38 0.93 -12.91
C ASP A 258 13.84 2.24 -13.57
N THR A 259 14.28 3.20 -12.77
CA THR A 259 14.74 4.51 -13.27
C THR A 259 16.18 4.49 -13.79
N GLY A 260 16.98 3.50 -13.42
CA GLY A 260 18.31 3.32 -14.01
C GLY A 260 18.19 3.02 -15.50
N LEU A 261 17.24 2.15 -15.87
CA LEU A 261 16.90 1.90 -17.28
C LEU A 261 16.46 3.17 -18.01
N VAL A 262 15.62 4.01 -17.38
CA VAL A 262 15.22 5.31 -17.94
C VAL A 262 16.43 6.20 -18.16
N CYS A 263 17.32 6.31 -17.18
CA CYS A 263 18.55 7.10 -17.30
C CYS A 263 19.40 6.61 -18.48
N TRP A 264 19.63 5.29 -18.59
CA TRP A 264 20.39 4.72 -19.69
C TRP A 264 19.76 5.03 -21.06
N LEU A 265 18.45 4.84 -21.20
CA LEU A 265 17.71 5.09 -22.45
C LEU A 265 17.70 6.57 -22.86
N LEU A 266 17.78 7.49 -21.89
CA LEU A 266 17.84 8.93 -22.12
C LEU A 266 19.24 9.47 -22.41
N GLY A 267 20.27 8.62 -22.44
CA GLY A 267 21.65 9.07 -22.62
C GLY A 267 22.30 9.64 -21.36
N ILE A 268 21.66 9.48 -20.19
CA ILE A 268 22.23 9.86 -18.89
C ILE A 268 23.26 8.80 -18.49
N ARG A 269 24.51 9.21 -18.29
CA ARG A 269 25.66 8.33 -18.06
C ARG A 269 26.38 8.61 -16.73
N SER A 270 25.93 9.59 -15.96
CA SER A 270 26.40 9.81 -14.59
C SER A 270 25.30 10.42 -13.69
N PRO A 271 25.39 10.26 -12.36
CA PRO A 271 24.48 10.91 -11.41
C PRO A 271 24.45 12.44 -11.54
N ASP A 272 25.58 13.09 -11.85
CA ASP A 272 25.64 14.55 -11.97
C ASP A 272 24.79 15.10 -13.12
N GLN A 273 24.69 14.35 -14.22
CA GLN A 273 23.84 14.75 -15.35
C GLN A 273 22.36 14.84 -14.97
N LEU A 274 21.90 14.09 -13.95
CA LEU A 274 20.51 14.15 -13.46
C LEU A 274 20.17 15.47 -12.76
N LEU A 275 21.15 16.23 -12.26
CA LEU A 275 20.88 17.46 -11.51
C LEU A 275 20.23 18.52 -12.37
N ALA A 276 20.69 18.65 -13.63
CA ALA A 276 20.20 19.64 -14.59
C ALA A 276 19.28 19.04 -15.67
N HIS A 277 19.03 17.73 -15.65
CA HIS A 277 18.25 17.08 -16.69
C HIS A 277 16.78 17.56 -16.69
N PRO A 278 16.19 17.94 -17.84
CA PRO A 278 14.80 18.42 -17.90
C PRO A 278 13.77 17.42 -17.36
N LEU A 279 14.05 16.12 -17.48
CA LEU A 279 13.20 15.05 -16.98
C LEU A 279 13.51 14.61 -15.53
N ARG A 280 14.32 15.35 -14.76
CA ARG A 280 14.65 14.99 -13.38
C ARG A 280 13.40 14.78 -12.51
N GLY A 281 12.43 15.69 -12.59
CA GLY A 281 11.16 15.58 -11.86
C GLY A 281 10.39 14.32 -12.27
N PRO A 282 10.07 14.13 -13.57
CA PRO A 282 9.44 12.92 -14.08
C PRO A 282 10.16 11.60 -13.75
N ILE A 283 11.49 11.59 -13.75
CA ILE A 283 12.29 10.42 -13.34
C ILE A 283 12.09 10.15 -11.84
N PHE A 284 12.12 11.18 -10.99
CA PHE A 284 11.86 11.03 -9.56
C PHE A 284 10.43 10.57 -9.28
N GLU A 285 9.43 11.11 -9.97
CA GLU A 285 8.04 10.64 -9.89
C GLU A 285 7.95 9.15 -10.25
N THR A 286 8.60 8.74 -11.34
CA THR A 286 8.67 7.34 -11.76
C THR A 286 9.31 6.46 -10.70
N TRP A 287 10.39 6.91 -10.07
CA TRP A 287 11.01 6.19 -8.97
C TRP A 287 10.03 5.98 -7.81
N VAL A 288 9.39 7.06 -7.31
CA VAL A 288 8.43 6.99 -6.20
C VAL A 288 7.27 6.04 -6.53
N VAL A 289 6.66 6.18 -7.71
CA VAL A 289 5.55 5.32 -8.15
C VAL A 289 6.00 3.86 -8.27
N SER A 290 7.18 3.61 -8.84
CA SER A 290 7.73 2.26 -8.98
C SER A 290 8.06 1.62 -7.63
N GLU A 291 8.57 2.38 -6.66
CA GLU A 291 8.87 1.90 -5.31
C GLU A 291 7.60 1.47 -4.57
N ILE A 292 6.55 2.28 -4.64
CA ILE A 292 5.25 1.95 -4.04
C ILE A 292 4.62 0.75 -4.73
N TYR A 293 4.72 0.66 -6.07
CA TYR A 293 4.26 -0.50 -6.82
C TYR A 293 4.99 -1.76 -6.36
N LYS A 294 6.33 -1.74 -6.31
CA LYS A 294 7.16 -2.87 -5.88
C LYS A 294 6.86 -3.29 -4.45
N HIS A 295 6.69 -2.33 -3.53
CA HIS A 295 6.30 -2.61 -2.15
C HIS A 295 4.96 -3.36 -2.09
N ARG A 296 3.95 -2.94 -2.86
CA ARG A 296 2.66 -3.64 -2.94
C ARG A 296 2.79 -5.03 -3.57
N ALA A 297 3.58 -5.17 -4.63
CA ALA A 297 3.84 -6.46 -5.27
C ALA A 297 4.48 -7.46 -4.27
N ASN A 298 5.42 -7.00 -3.43
CA ASN A 298 6.02 -7.81 -2.36
C ASN A 298 5.00 -8.26 -1.29
N GLN A 299 3.88 -7.55 -1.14
CA GLN A 299 2.77 -7.95 -0.28
C GLN A 299 1.76 -8.88 -0.98
N GLY A 300 1.96 -9.22 -2.26
CA GLY A 300 1.01 -9.97 -3.08
C GLY A 300 -0.18 -9.14 -3.53
N LYS A 301 -0.04 -7.81 -3.60
CA LYS A 301 -1.10 -6.87 -4.01
C LYS A 301 -0.73 -6.24 -5.35
N LEU A 302 -1.50 -6.55 -6.38
CA LEU A 302 -1.39 -5.92 -7.70
C LEU A 302 -2.61 -5.01 -7.92
N GLY A 303 -2.38 -3.77 -8.36
CA GLY A 303 -3.44 -2.79 -8.60
C GLY A 303 -3.62 -1.77 -7.48
N ASP A 304 -4.80 -1.14 -7.46
CA ASP A 304 -5.17 -0.07 -6.51
C ASP A 304 -4.26 1.17 -6.56
N LEU A 305 -3.57 1.33 -7.70
CA LEU A 305 -2.71 2.45 -7.99
C LEU A 305 -3.26 3.18 -9.21
N SER A 306 -3.45 4.49 -9.07
CA SER A 306 -3.89 5.35 -10.16
C SER A 306 -3.32 6.76 -9.98
N PHE A 307 -3.44 7.64 -10.97
CA PHE A 307 -3.13 9.06 -10.79
C PHE A 307 -4.39 9.89 -10.95
N PHE A 308 -4.44 11.11 -10.43
CA PHE A 308 -5.57 12.01 -10.66
C PHE A 308 -5.15 13.22 -11.47
N ARG A 309 -5.94 13.52 -12.50
CA ARG A 309 -5.86 14.77 -13.24
C ARG A 309 -7.24 15.20 -13.73
N ASP A 310 -7.60 16.45 -13.46
CA ASP A 310 -8.80 17.06 -14.01
C ASP A 310 -8.50 17.99 -15.21
N ARG A 311 -9.55 18.52 -15.85
CA ARG A 311 -9.40 19.45 -16.97
C ARG A 311 -8.95 20.85 -16.56
N ASN A 312 -9.08 21.20 -15.27
CA ASN A 312 -8.69 22.50 -14.74
C ASN A 312 -7.20 22.52 -14.31
N GLY A 313 -6.49 21.40 -14.51
CA GLY A 313 -5.06 21.29 -14.23
C GLY A 313 -4.75 20.89 -12.78
N ALA A 314 -5.74 20.51 -11.97
CA ALA A 314 -5.47 19.87 -10.69
C ALA A 314 -4.95 18.45 -10.95
N GLU A 315 -3.74 18.16 -10.48
CA GLU A 315 -3.03 16.90 -10.70
C GLU A 315 -2.36 16.45 -9.41
N VAL A 316 -2.27 15.13 -9.24
CA VAL A 316 -1.40 14.47 -8.26
C VAL A 316 -0.87 13.19 -8.87
N ASP A 317 0.36 12.85 -8.50
CA ASP A 317 1.16 11.84 -9.17
C ASP A 317 0.63 10.42 -8.94
N LEU A 318 0.16 10.13 -7.73
CA LEU A 318 -0.34 8.81 -7.38
C LEU A 318 -1.47 8.88 -6.33
N ILE A 319 -2.42 7.97 -6.47
CA ILE A 319 -3.47 7.64 -5.54
C ILE A 319 -3.31 6.16 -5.23
N VAL A 320 -3.22 5.85 -3.95
CA VAL A 320 -3.15 4.49 -3.43
C VAL A 320 -4.48 4.17 -2.76
N ASP A 321 -5.21 3.21 -3.31
CA ASP A 321 -6.41 2.65 -2.67
C ASP A 321 -5.96 1.56 -1.67
N GLY A 322 -5.95 1.90 -0.39
CA GLY A 322 -5.56 1.00 0.70
C GLY A 322 -6.78 0.33 1.36
N PRO A 323 -6.56 -0.70 2.20
CA PRO A 323 -7.63 -1.32 2.99
C PRO A 323 -8.19 -0.39 4.07
N THR A 324 -7.71 0.84 4.18
CA THR A 324 -8.20 1.82 5.14
C THR A 324 -8.75 3.06 4.46
N GLY A 325 -8.70 3.16 3.12
CA GLY A 325 -9.11 4.34 2.36
C GLY A 325 -8.06 4.81 1.37
N ILE A 326 -8.29 5.98 0.77
CA ILE A 326 -7.40 6.59 -0.22
C ILE A 326 -6.25 7.34 0.46
N THR A 327 -5.04 7.13 -0.04
CA THR A 327 -3.88 7.99 0.23
C THR A 327 -3.46 8.71 -1.05
N ILE A 328 -3.30 10.03 -0.96
CA ILE A 328 -2.83 10.88 -2.05
C ILE A 328 -1.30 10.98 -1.94
N VAL A 329 -0.57 10.74 -3.03
CA VAL A 329 0.90 10.74 -3.04
C VAL A 329 1.43 11.72 -4.09
N GLU A 330 2.33 12.59 -3.66
CA GLU A 330 2.98 13.61 -4.51
C GLU A 330 4.51 13.42 -4.45
N ALA A 331 5.20 13.48 -5.59
CA ALA A 331 6.65 13.35 -5.69
C ALA A 331 7.31 14.68 -6.06
N LYS A 332 8.16 15.22 -5.19
CA LYS A 332 8.92 16.46 -5.44
C LYS A 332 10.43 16.23 -5.31
N SER A 333 11.16 16.29 -6.42
CA SER A 333 12.63 16.10 -6.41
C SER A 333 13.43 17.21 -5.70
N SER A 334 12.76 18.26 -5.19
CA SER A 334 13.37 19.34 -4.42
C SER A 334 13.87 18.86 -3.06
N LYS A 335 15.03 19.38 -2.63
CA LYS A 335 15.59 19.07 -1.30
C LYS A 335 15.01 19.96 -0.18
N THR A 336 14.45 21.11 -0.52
CA THR A 336 13.91 22.07 0.45
C THR A 336 12.46 21.77 0.77
N ALA A 337 12.15 21.58 2.05
CA ALA A 337 10.79 21.48 2.53
C ALA A 337 10.08 22.85 2.46
N SER A 338 8.91 22.90 1.83
CA SER A 338 8.05 24.09 1.80
C SER A 338 6.58 23.69 1.95
N SER A 339 5.75 24.61 2.47
CA SER A 339 4.29 24.44 2.48
C SER A 339 3.70 24.42 1.07
N SER A 340 4.29 25.16 0.13
CA SER A 340 3.84 25.26 -1.26
C SER A 340 3.95 23.94 -2.04
N LEU A 341 4.78 23.00 -1.59
CA LEU A 341 4.89 21.68 -2.22
C LEU A 341 3.56 20.90 -2.16
N PHE A 342 2.70 21.20 -1.17
CA PHE A 342 1.41 20.56 -0.97
C PHE A 342 0.26 21.23 -1.73
N ASP A 343 0.50 22.33 -2.46
CA ASP A 343 -0.60 23.10 -3.05
C ASP A 343 -1.37 22.33 -4.12
N GLY A 344 -0.66 21.51 -4.92
CA GLY A 344 -1.26 20.63 -5.93
C GLY A 344 -2.15 19.55 -5.29
N SER A 345 -1.56 18.76 -4.40
CA SER A 345 -2.26 17.70 -3.68
C SER A 345 -3.41 18.20 -2.81
N LYS A 346 -3.31 19.39 -2.20
CA LYS A 346 -4.44 20.02 -1.47
C LYS A 346 -5.61 20.39 -2.38
N ARG A 347 -5.36 20.81 -3.63
CA ARG A 347 -6.45 21.05 -4.61
C ARG A 347 -7.16 19.75 -4.95
N VAL A 348 -6.42 18.65 -5.13
CA VAL A 348 -7.00 17.32 -5.40
C VAL A 348 -7.72 16.78 -4.16
N GLN A 349 -7.14 16.92 -2.98
CA GLN A 349 -7.75 16.56 -1.70
C GLN A 349 -9.11 17.24 -1.56
N LYS A 350 -9.23 18.55 -1.83
CA LYS A 350 -10.52 19.27 -1.85
C LYS A 350 -11.51 18.74 -2.91
N HIS A 351 -11.03 18.26 -4.05
CA HIS A 351 -11.88 17.70 -5.10
C HIS A 351 -12.44 16.32 -4.76
N LEU A 352 -11.64 15.50 -4.07
CA LEU A 352 -11.97 14.14 -3.65
C LEU A 352 -12.80 14.14 -2.36
N SER A 353 -12.50 15.06 -1.44
CA SER A 353 -13.21 15.20 -0.17
C SER A 353 -14.68 15.57 -0.42
N LYS A 354 -15.60 14.78 0.14
CA LYS A 354 -16.94 15.30 0.49
C LYS A 354 -16.78 16.26 1.66
N SER A 355 -17.77 17.10 1.96
CA SER A 355 -17.73 18.23 2.90
C SER A 355 -17.14 17.97 4.30
N THR A 356 -16.83 16.73 4.68
CA THR A 356 -16.28 16.37 5.99
C THR A 356 -15.10 15.39 6.00
N ASN A 357 -14.67 14.76 4.90
CA ASN A 357 -13.65 13.68 4.94
C ASN A 357 -12.42 14.06 4.11
N ARG A 358 -11.25 14.23 4.76
CA ARG A 358 -10.01 14.70 4.15
C ARG A 358 -9.01 13.56 3.99
N PHE A 359 -8.67 13.15 2.77
CA PHE A 359 -7.71 12.05 2.53
C PHE A 359 -6.27 12.46 2.85
N PRO A 360 -5.44 11.64 3.52
CA PRO A 360 -4.05 11.98 3.85
C PRO A 360 -3.21 12.19 2.58
N VAL A 361 -2.37 13.21 2.60
CA VAL A 361 -1.34 13.45 1.58
C VAL A 361 0.02 12.99 2.09
N VAL A 362 0.68 12.12 1.32
CA VAL A 362 2.08 11.74 1.50
C VAL A 362 2.90 12.41 0.40
N LEU A 363 3.69 13.41 0.78
CA LEU A 363 4.61 14.07 -0.13
C LEU A 363 6.00 13.47 0.03
N VAL A 364 6.48 12.78 -1.00
CA VAL A 364 7.83 12.21 -1.04
C VAL A 364 8.76 13.23 -1.66
N TYR A 365 9.89 13.54 -0.99
CA TYR A 365 10.79 14.59 -1.48
C TYR A 365 12.28 14.26 -1.37
N GLY A 366 13.10 15.04 -2.06
CA GLY A 366 14.54 14.85 -2.17
C GLY A 366 15.38 15.27 -0.94
N GLY A 367 14.75 15.76 0.13
CA GLY A 367 15.45 16.17 1.35
C GLY A 367 15.75 15.02 2.30
N ASP A 368 15.97 15.35 3.57
CA ASP A 368 16.56 14.48 4.59
C ASP A 368 15.77 14.43 5.91
N ARG A 369 14.71 15.23 6.07
CA ARG A 369 13.96 15.35 7.33
C ARG A 369 12.48 15.05 7.14
N PRO A 370 11.95 14.00 7.77
CA PRO A 370 10.51 13.79 7.79
C PRO A 370 9.80 14.91 8.55
N GLN A 371 8.59 15.25 8.12
CA GLN A 371 7.71 16.17 8.84
C GLN A 371 6.28 15.63 8.80
N ARG A 372 5.58 15.72 9.93
CA ARG A 372 4.13 15.54 9.97
C ARG A 372 3.43 16.90 9.98
N ARG A 373 2.31 16.99 9.29
CA ARG A 373 1.50 18.21 9.14
C ARG A 373 0.02 17.84 9.26
N GLY A 374 -0.40 17.56 10.49
CA GLY A 374 -1.68 16.91 10.72
C GLY A 374 -1.69 15.50 10.13
N ILE A 375 -2.70 15.21 9.32
CA ILE A 375 -2.83 13.92 8.62
C ILE A 375 -1.88 13.78 7.42
N ASP A 376 -1.29 14.90 6.96
CA ASP A 376 -0.39 14.91 5.82
C ASP A 376 1.05 14.64 6.31
N SER A 377 1.84 13.92 5.50
CA SER A 377 3.23 13.57 5.78
C SER A 377 4.15 14.08 4.69
N LEU A 378 5.30 14.62 5.08
CA LEU A 378 6.44 14.91 4.21
C LEU A 378 7.51 13.87 4.51
N ILE A 379 7.87 13.04 3.53
CA ILE A 379 8.75 11.89 3.71
C ILE A 379 9.98 12.01 2.80
N PRO A 380 11.20 12.01 3.35
CA PRO A 380 12.42 11.90 2.56
C PRO A 380 12.39 10.64 1.72
N TRP A 381 12.86 10.71 0.47
CA TRP A 381 12.94 9.55 -0.42
C TRP A 381 13.62 8.32 0.22
N ARG A 382 14.60 8.54 1.11
CA ARG A 382 15.32 7.47 1.83
C ARG A 382 14.41 6.65 2.74
N GLU A 383 13.44 7.31 3.37
CA GLU A 383 12.54 6.74 4.38
C GLU A 383 11.22 6.26 3.77
N LEU A 384 11.04 6.36 2.44
CA LEU A 384 9.81 5.94 1.76
C LEU A 384 9.40 4.49 2.10
N HIS A 385 10.39 3.62 2.26
CA HIS A 385 10.21 2.20 2.56
C HIS A 385 9.77 1.91 4.01
N GLU A 386 9.91 2.89 4.91
CA GLU A 386 9.48 2.80 6.31
C GLU A 386 8.03 3.25 6.50
N PHE A 387 7.43 3.89 5.48
CA PHE A 387 6.06 4.35 5.56
C PHE A 387 5.06 3.19 5.54
N ASP A 388 4.14 3.19 6.51
CA ASP A 388 3.07 2.19 6.60
C ASP A 388 1.90 2.54 5.66
N TRP A 389 1.96 1.97 4.45
CA TRP A 389 0.94 2.10 3.41
C TRP A 389 -0.42 1.46 3.78
N GLU A 390 -0.48 0.64 4.84
CA GLU A 390 -1.67 -0.11 5.23
C GLU A 390 -2.43 0.55 6.38
N ALA A 391 -1.76 1.32 7.24
CA ALA A 391 -2.39 2.03 8.35
C ALA A 391 -2.95 3.42 7.97
N ALA A 392 -2.66 3.91 6.77
CA ALA A 392 -2.83 5.31 6.40
C ALA A 392 -4.28 5.86 6.44
N GLY A 393 -5.32 5.03 6.52
CA GLY A 393 -6.71 5.48 6.46
C GLY A 393 -7.54 5.35 7.75
N GLY A 394 -6.95 4.83 8.83
CA GLY A 394 -7.60 4.74 10.15
C GLY A 394 -7.64 6.04 10.95
N ILE A 395 -7.68 7.20 10.30
CA ILE A 395 -7.42 8.48 10.98
C ILE A 395 -8.72 9.09 11.52
N VAL A 396 -8.72 9.42 12.81
CA VAL A 396 -9.75 10.22 13.46
C VAL A 396 -9.13 11.53 13.93
N THR A 397 -9.65 12.65 13.45
CA THR A 397 -9.19 13.98 13.88
C THR A 397 -10.16 14.54 14.91
N VAL A 398 -9.66 15.01 16.04
CA VAL A 398 -10.45 15.56 17.14
C VAL A 398 -10.09 17.04 17.32
N GLN A 399 -11.11 17.89 17.31
CA GLN A 399 -10.97 19.34 17.39
C GLN A 399 -12.11 19.96 18.18
N ALA A 400 -11.93 21.20 18.63
CA ALA A 400 -12.99 22.06 19.18
C ALA A 400 -12.85 23.48 18.65
N ALA A 401 -13.95 24.04 18.16
CA ALA A 401 -13.99 25.32 17.46
C ALA A 401 -12.94 25.40 16.32
N GLY A 402 -12.73 24.27 15.63
CA GLY A 402 -11.72 24.13 14.57
C GLY A 402 -10.25 24.12 15.04
N ARG A 403 -9.99 24.07 16.35
CA ARG A 403 -8.64 23.93 16.90
C ARG A 403 -8.36 22.47 17.30
N PRO A 404 -7.19 21.91 16.97
CA PRO A 404 -6.86 20.54 17.35
C PRO A 404 -6.86 20.32 18.88
N ILE A 405 -7.33 19.15 19.31
CA ILE A 405 -7.24 18.72 20.71
C ILE A 405 -6.15 17.64 20.82
N THR A 406 -5.06 17.96 21.51
CA THR A 406 -3.99 17.02 21.85
C THR A 406 -4.39 16.14 23.03
N GLY A 407 -4.05 14.86 23.02
CA GLY A 407 -4.28 13.97 24.16
C GLY A 407 -5.71 13.43 24.29
N ALA A 408 -6.59 13.67 23.31
CA ALA A 408 -7.92 13.08 23.27
C ALA A 408 -7.84 11.57 23.04
N HIS A 409 -8.59 10.79 23.81
CA HIS A 409 -8.67 9.34 23.66
C HIS A 409 -9.74 9.00 22.62
N VAL A 410 -9.36 8.22 21.61
CA VAL A 410 -10.25 7.75 20.55
C VAL A 410 -10.30 6.23 20.58
N VAL A 411 -11.51 5.66 20.57
CA VAL A 411 -11.74 4.21 20.53
C VAL A 411 -12.65 3.87 19.34
N ALA A 412 -12.23 2.93 18.50
CA ALA A 412 -13.08 2.32 17.49
C ALA A 412 -13.48 0.90 17.90
N LEU A 413 -14.78 0.68 18.04
CA LEU A 413 -15.40 -0.61 18.36
C LEU A 413 -15.90 -1.29 17.08
N PHE A 414 -15.48 -2.52 16.88
CA PHE A 414 -15.80 -3.34 15.72
C PHE A 414 -17.11 -4.12 15.96
N PRO A 415 -17.85 -4.51 14.91
CA PRO A 415 -19.09 -5.29 15.04
C PRO A 415 -18.93 -6.62 15.81
N ASN A 416 -17.73 -7.23 15.75
CA ASN A 416 -17.38 -8.43 16.51
C ASN A 416 -17.05 -8.16 17.99
N LYS A 417 -17.33 -6.94 18.49
CA LYS A 417 -17.09 -6.49 19.87
C LYS A 417 -15.61 -6.35 20.30
N THR A 418 -14.65 -6.49 19.37
CA THR A 418 -13.25 -6.11 19.61
C THR A 418 -13.06 -4.61 19.38
N TRP A 419 -11.99 -4.01 19.90
CA TRP A 419 -11.75 -2.57 19.76
C TRP A 419 -10.27 -2.24 19.57
N LYS A 420 -10.02 -1.06 19.00
CA LYS A 420 -8.71 -0.41 18.87
C LYS A 420 -8.82 0.99 19.44
N ASP A 421 -7.73 1.50 19.98
CA ASP A 421 -7.67 2.86 20.48
C ASP A 421 -6.38 3.56 20.10
N ALA A 422 -6.41 4.88 20.20
CA ALA A 422 -5.29 5.78 19.99
C ALA A 422 -5.53 7.08 20.76
N VAL A 423 -4.47 7.84 20.96
CA VAL A 423 -4.52 9.18 21.55
C VAL A 423 -4.12 10.19 20.49
N THR A 424 -4.77 11.34 20.46
CA THR A 424 -4.47 12.37 19.48
C THR A 424 -3.10 13.03 19.70
N ASP A 425 -2.40 13.27 18.60
CA ASP A 425 -1.15 14.03 18.57
C ASP A 425 -1.36 15.55 18.69
N GLU A 426 -0.29 16.33 18.57
CA GLU A 426 -0.31 17.80 18.62
C GLU A 426 -1.18 18.47 17.54
N PHE A 427 -1.56 17.71 16.52
CA PHE A 427 -2.43 18.14 15.44
C PHE A 427 -3.84 17.56 15.55
N GLY A 428 -4.17 16.94 16.69
CA GLY A 428 -5.48 16.39 16.97
C GLY A 428 -5.77 15.07 16.27
N ASN A 429 -4.77 14.36 15.72
CA ASN A 429 -5.00 13.14 14.95
C ASN A 429 -4.70 11.89 15.77
N ALA A 430 -5.64 10.95 15.75
CA ALA A 430 -5.49 9.61 16.29
C ALA A 430 -5.49 8.60 15.14
N ILE A 431 -4.42 7.82 15.00
CA ILE A 431 -4.29 6.78 13.97
C ILE A 431 -4.69 5.44 14.58
N LEU A 432 -5.84 4.92 14.18
CA LEU A 432 -6.31 3.62 14.58
C LEU A 432 -5.72 2.56 13.65
N GLY A 433 -5.04 1.56 14.20
CA GLY A 433 -4.53 0.40 13.45
C GLY A 433 -5.64 -0.53 12.98
N VAL A 434 -6.45 -0.07 12.03
CA VAL A 434 -7.56 -0.80 11.40
C VAL A 434 -7.08 -1.48 10.11
N HIS A 435 -7.64 -2.64 9.78
CA HIS A 435 -7.24 -3.45 8.62
C HIS A 435 -8.39 -3.67 7.61
N SER A 436 -9.54 -3.02 7.80
CA SER A 436 -10.71 -3.16 6.92
C SER A 436 -11.38 -1.82 6.65
N ALA A 437 -11.58 -1.54 5.37
CA ALA A 437 -12.04 -0.23 4.90
C ALA A 437 -13.56 -0.10 4.99
N GLN A 438 -14.26 -1.21 4.73
CA GLN A 438 -15.70 -1.23 4.53
C GLN A 438 -16.48 -1.66 5.77
N LEU A 439 -15.79 -2.14 6.81
CA LEU A 439 -16.41 -2.60 8.03
C LEU A 439 -16.89 -1.38 8.85
N PRO A 440 -18.21 -1.26 9.12
CA PRO A 440 -18.72 -0.16 9.92
C PRO A 440 -18.30 -0.32 11.38
N MET A 441 -17.76 0.74 11.97
CA MET A 441 -17.28 0.79 13.34
C MET A 441 -18.01 1.89 14.12
N THR A 442 -18.10 1.73 15.43
CA THR A 442 -18.53 2.78 16.34
C THR A 442 -17.31 3.50 16.89
N VAL A 443 -17.23 4.82 16.68
CA VAL A 443 -16.12 5.65 17.16
C VAL A 443 -16.56 6.44 18.39
N PHE A 444 -15.75 6.36 19.44
CA PHE A 444 -15.85 7.15 20.64
C PHE A 444 -14.67 8.12 20.69
N ALA A 445 -14.92 9.35 21.13
CA ALA A 445 -13.86 10.29 21.41
C ALA A 445 -14.15 11.02 22.72
N ALA A 446 -13.11 11.20 23.53
CA ALA A 446 -13.20 11.84 24.82
C ALA A 446 -11.91 12.59 25.17
N ALA A 447 -12.04 13.69 25.90
CA ALA A 447 -10.91 14.46 26.40
C ALA A 447 -11.29 15.20 27.69
N SER A 448 -10.30 15.43 28.56
CA SER A 448 -10.46 16.31 29.71
C SER A 448 -10.73 17.74 29.24
N GLY A 449 -11.69 18.42 29.85
CA GLY A 449 -12.14 19.75 29.42
C GLY A 449 -13.12 19.76 28.25
N PHE A 450 -13.54 18.60 27.72
CA PHE A 450 -14.39 18.52 26.54
C PHE A 450 -15.54 17.50 26.65
N SER A 451 -16.59 17.72 25.86
CA SER A 451 -17.73 16.82 25.75
C SER A 451 -17.34 15.45 25.21
N ALA A 452 -18.19 14.47 25.52
CA ALA A 452 -18.07 13.14 24.96
C ALA A 452 -18.68 13.10 23.54
N HIS A 453 -18.06 12.34 22.64
CA HIS A 453 -18.58 12.15 21.28
C HIS A 453 -18.74 10.67 20.92
N LEU A 454 -19.84 10.35 20.25
CA LEU A 454 -20.17 9.03 19.73
C LEU A 454 -20.57 9.16 18.26
N ALA A 455 -19.92 8.38 17.40
CA ALA A 455 -20.30 8.22 16.01
C ALA A 455 -20.56 6.76 15.68
N LEU A 456 -21.67 6.50 15.01
CA LEU A 456 -22.06 5.15 14.59
C LEU A 456 -21.73 4.95 13.11
N ASN A 457 -21.41 3.72 12.74
CA ASN A 457 -21.26 3.28 11.35
C ASN A 457 -20.17 4.01 10.54
N TRP A 458 -19.10 4.51 11.19
CA TRP A 458 -17.96 5.04 10.46
C TRP A 458 -17.22 3.90 9.73
N LYS A 459 -16.88 4.12 8.46
CA LYS A 459 -16.05 3.21 7.67
C LYS A 459 -14.77 3.93 7.26
N PRO A 460 -13.58 3.35 7.47
CA PRO A 460 -12.33 3.98 7.01
C PRO A 460 -12.32 4.33 5.51
N ALA A 461 -13.00 3.52 4.67
CA ALA A 461 -13.16 3.78 3.24
C ALA A 461 -13.86 5.11 2.91
N ASP A 462 -14.71 5.61 3.81
CA ASP A 462 -15.34 6.92 3.62
C ASP A 462 -14.31 8.05 3.75
N GLY A 463 -13.16 7.77 4.36
CA GLY A 463 -12.06 8.69 4.66
C GLY A 463 -11.94 8.97 6.16
N PRO A 464 -10.96 9.82 6.54
CA PRO A 464 -10.77 10.22 7.93
C PRO A 464 -12.02 10.81 8.56
N PHE A 465 -12.23 10.49 9.83
CA PHE A 465 -13.40 10.92 10.59
C PHE A 465 -13.08 12.16 11.42
N ASN A 466 -13.84 13.24 11.20
CA ASN A 466 -13.69 14.46 11.98
C ASN A 466 -14.66 14.48 13.16
N VAL A 467 -14.11 14.59 14.36
CA VAL A 467 -14.82 14.74 15.63
C VAL A 467 -14.72 16.19 16.08
N GLU A 468 -15.87 16.85 16.19
CA GLU A 468 -15.99 18.15 16.85
C GLU A 468 -16.46 17.92 18.30
N LEU A 469 -15.62 18.30 19.25
CA LEU A 469 -15.96 18.33 20.67
C LEU A 469 -16.35 19.76 21.09
N THR A 470 -17.15 19.86 22.14
CA THR A 470 -17.52 21.13 22.77
C THR A 470 -16.75 21.30 24.07
N GLU A 471 -16.21 22.49 24.34
CA GLU A 471 -15.56 22.77 25.63
C GLU A 471 -16.54 22.57 26.79
N LEU A 472 -16.05 21.91 27.85
CA LEU A 472 -16.74 21.70 29.11
C LEU A 472 -15.86 22.23 30.26
N PRO A 473 -16.09 23.49 30.69
CA PRO A 473 -15.38 24.07 31.82
C PRO A 473 -15.55 23.22 33.09
N ASN A 474 -14.45 23.00 33.81
CA ASN A 474 -14.41 22.22 35.05
C ASN A 474 -14.94 20.78 34.91
N GLY A 475 -14.84 20.21 33.72
CA GLY A 475 -15.30 18.86 33.45
C GLY A 475 -14.47 18.18 32.38
N GLY A 476 -15.06 17.18 31.75
CA GLY A 476 -14.45 16.45 30.65
C GLY A 476 -15.19 15.17 30.35
N SER A 477 -14.57 14.35 29.53
CA SER A 477 -15.07 13.04 29.17
C SER A 477 -13.97 12.00 29.23
N VAL A 478 -14.36 10.74 29.42
CA VAL A 478 -13.47 9.58 29.49
C VAL A 478 -14.17 8.36 28.88
N ILE A 479 -13.39 7.48 28.25
CA ILE A 479 -13.86 6.21 27.69
C ILE A 479 -13.42 5.09 28.62
N PHE A 480 -14.32 4.15 28.91
CA PHE A 480 -14.01 2.88 29.58
C PHE A 480 -14.12 1.74 28.55
N PRO A 481 -13.03 1.36 27.85
CA PRO A 481 -13.09 0.38 26.76
C PRO A 481 -13.51 -1.02 27.21
N LYS A 482 -13.36 -1.32 28.51
CA LYS A 482 -13.71 -2.60 29.14
C LYS A 482 -14.86 -2.47 30.15
N GLY A 483 -15.60 -1.37 30.12
CA GLY A 483 -16.79 -1.14 30.97
C GLY A 483 -16.47 -0.67 32.39
N ARG A 484 -15.19 -0.67 32.78
CA ARG A 484 -14.71 -0.16 34.07
C ARG A 484 -13.59 0.85 33.86
N GLY A 485 -13.59 1.92 34.65
CA GLY A 485 -12.50 2.89 34.63
C GLY A 485 -12.60 3.93 35.74
N PHE A 486 -11.65 4.86 35.72
CA PHE A 486 -11.56 5.97 36.68
C PHE A 486 -12.15 7.23 36.06
N VAL A 487 -12.82 8.04 36.88
CA VAL A 487 -13.17 9.41 36.53
C VAL A 487 -12.00 10.30 36.98
N PRO A 488 -11.35 11.09 36.10
CA PRO A 488 -10.11 11.81 36.42
C PRO A 488 -10.11 12.69 37.67
N ILE A 489 -11.28 13.20 38.07
CA ILE A 489 -11.44 14.11 39.21
C ILE A 489 -11.83 13.40 40.53
N LEU A 490 -12.00 12.08 40.52
CA LEU A 490 -12.40 11.29 41.69
C LEU A 490 -11.38 10.18 42.02
N GLN A 491 -11.23 9.88 43.30
CA GLN A 491 -10.42 8.75 43.78
C GLN A 491 -11.23 7.45 43.88
N GLY A 492 -11.56 6.87 42.72
CA GLY A 492 -12.26 5.58 42.67
C GLY A 492 -12.66 5.15 41.26
N ARG A 493 -13.27 3.98 41.15
CA ARG A 493 -13.63 3.37 39.87
C ARG A 493 -15.13 3.26 39.71
N LEU A 494 -15.59 3.43 38.48
CA LEU A 494 -16.95 3.13 38.06
C LEU A 494 -16.96 1.89 37.17
N ASN A 495 -18.01 1.09 37.29
CA ASN A 495 -18.25 -0.10 36.49
C ASN A 495 -19.72 -0.10 36.02
N PRO A 496 -20.08 0.76 35.06
CA PRO A 496 -21.38 0.71 34.40
C PRO A 496 -21.56 -0.59 33.60
N ILE A 497 -22.73 -1.20 33.72
CA ILE A 497 -23.11 -2.44 33.06
C ILE A 497 -24.41 -2.20 32.30
N LEU A 498 -24.45 -2.63 31.04
CA LEU A 498 -25.64 -2.80 30.22
C LEU A 498 -25.75 -4.31 29.94
N ASP A 499 -26.80 -4.94 30.42
CA ASP A 499 -27.00 -6.38 30.23
C ASP A 499 -27.74 -6.71 28.92
N ASP A 500 -27.90 -8.01 28.64
CA ASP A 500 -28.55 -8.48 27.40
C ASP A 500 -30.06 -8.19 27.35
N LEU A 501 -30.65 -7.66 28.43
CA LEU A 501 -32.05 -7.23 28.53
C LEU A 501 -32.17 -5.69 28.53
N ASP A 502 -31.12 -4.98 28.10
CA ASP A 502 -31.00 -3.52 28.07
C ASP A 502 -31.18 -2.85 29.45
N ARG A 503 -30.88 -3.57 30.54
CA ARG A 503 -30.93 -3.04 31.90
C ARG A 503 -29.58 -2.49 32.32
N THR A 504 -29.61 -1.34 32.99
CA THR A 504 -28.43 -0.53 33.33
C THR A 504 -28.16 -0.54 34.82
N TYR A 505 -26.95 -0.95 35.20
CA TYR A 505 -26.50 -1.05 36.59
C TYR A 505 -25.15 -0.39 36.78
N LEU A 506 -24.99 0.39 37.84
CA LEU A 506 -23.74 1.01 38.20
C LEU A 506 -23.19 0.42 39.49
N TYR A 507 -21.98 -0.13 39.40
CA TYR A 507 -21.13 -0.41 40.56
C TYR A 507 -20.02 0.64 40.65
N ALA A 508 -19.55 0.91 41.86
CA ALA A 508 -18.47 1.84 42.11
C ALA A 508 -17.61 1.41 43.30
N ASP A 509 -16.29 1.54 43.14
CA ASP A 509 -15.29 1.26 44.18
C ASP A 509 -14.77 2.60 44.72
N ASN A 510 -14.81 2.80 46.05
CA ASN A 510 -14.40 4.03 46.76
C ASN A 510 -15.15 5.31 46.33
N ILE A 511 -16.35 5.16 45.77
CA ILE A 511 -17.23 6.26 45.38
C ILE A 511 -18.63 5.98 45.92
N ALA A 512 -19.24 6.97 46.57
CA ALA A 512 -20.66 6.96 46.90
C ALA A 512 -21.48 7.53 45.72
N ILE A 513 -22.61 6.89 45.42
CA ILE A 513 -23.51 7.29 44.32
C ILE A 513 -24.77 7.89 44.93
N ASN A 514 -25.15 9.10 44.52
CA ASN A 514 -26.36 9.83 44.93
C ASN A 514 -26.57 9.83 46.46
N GLY A 515 -25.55 10.22 47.23
CA GLY A 515 -25.63 10.25 48.68
C GLY A 515 -25.56 8.88 49.36
N GLY A 516 -24.96 7.88 48.71
CA GLY A 516 -24.72 6.55 49.29
C GLY A 516 -25.81 5.51 49.00
N GLN A 517 -26.47 5.60 47.85
CA GLN A 517 -27.43 4.59 47.40
C GLN A 517 -26.81 3.18 47.38
N ARG A 518 -27.63 2.18 47.74
CA ARG A 518 -27.21 0.78 47.73
C ARG A 518 -26.86 0.36 46.29
N GLN A 519 -25.71 -0.30 46.15
CA GLN A 519 -25.23 -0.81 44.87
C GLN A 519 -25.70 -2.26 44.62
N PRO A 520 -25.94 -2.67 43.36
CA PRO A 520 -25.88 -1.85 42.15
C PRO A 520 -26.97 -0.78 42.11
N THR A 521 -26.63 0.40 41.60
CA THR A 521 -27.57 1.50 41.43
C THR A 521 -28.04 1.55 39.98
N ASN A 522 -29.36 1.59 39.76
CA ASN A 522 -29.89 1.78 38.41
C ASN A 522 -29.60 3.20 37.93
N PHE A 523 -29.23 3.35 36.67
CA PHE A 523 -29.04 4.66 36.05
C PHE A 523 -29.71 4.68 34.68
N ALA A 524 -29.97 5.87 34.13
CA ALA A 524 -30.39 6.02 32.74
C ALA A 524 -29.30 6.72 31.94
N LEU A 525 -29.06 6.28 30.70
CA LEU A 525 -28.11 6.94 29.82
C LEU A 525 -28.48 8.41 29.65
N GLY A 526 -27.47 9.27 29.70
CA GLY A 526 -27.64 10.73 29.56
C GLY A 526 -28.20 11.44 30.80
N LYS A 527 -28.48 10.73 31.91
CA LYS A 527 -28.90 11.34 33.18
C LYS A 527 -27.71 11.54 34.12
N ASP A 528 -27.82 12.58 34.93
CA ASP A 528 -26.79 12.98 35.90
C ASP A 528 -26.85 12.09 37.15
N LEU A 529 -25.66 11.77 37.65
CA LEU A 529 -25.42 11.04 38.89
C LEU A 529 -24.47 11.88 39.73
N ASN A 530 -24.81 12.10 40.99
CA ASN A 530 -23.95 12.83 41.92
C ASN A 530 -23.02 11.83 42.60
N LEU A 531 -21.72 11.98 42.42
CA LEU A 531 -20.72 11.08 42.95
C LEU A 531 -19.86 11.82 43.98
N SER A 532 -19.52 11.15 45.07
CA SER A 532 -18.55 11.66 46.05
C SER A 532 -17.51 10.60 46.37
N ASP A 533 -16.23 10.96 46.36
CA ASP A 533 -15.15 10.04 46.75
C ASP A 533 -14.85 10.11 48.26
N ALA A 534 -13.93 9.24 48.72
CA ALA A 534 -13.54 9.17 50.12
C ALA A 534 -12.79 10.41 50.64
N GLU A 535 -12.30 11.28 49.74
CA GLU A 535 -11.65 12.55 50.09
C GLU A 535 -12.66 13.71 50.18
N GLY A 536 -13.95 13.45 49.91
CA GLY A 536 -15.01 14.45 49.91
C GLY A 536 -15.10 15.28 48.62
N LYS A 537 -14.44 14.85 47.53
CA LYS A 537 -14.63 15.51 46.22
C LYS A 537 -15.96 15.08 45.63
N GLU A 538 -16.73 16.06 45.16
CA GLU A 538 -18.02 15.84 44.51
C GLU A 538 -17.93 16.11 43.00
N ALA A 539 -18.63 15.27 42.23
CA ALA A 539 -18.73 15.40 40.80
C ALA A 539 -20.08 14.93 40.28
N THR A 540 -20.62 15.68 39.34
CA THR A 540 -21.73 15.24 38.50
C THR A 540 -21.17 14.39 37.36
N VAL A 541 -21.64 13.15 37.25
CA VAL A 541 -21.25 12.19 36.20
C VAL A 541 -22.44 11.74 35.39
N ARG A 542 -22.26 11.64 34.08
CA ARG A 542 -23.26 11.17 33.12
C ARG A 542 -22.66 10.05 32.28
N ILE A 543 -23.32 8.90 32.26
CA ILE A 543 -22.98 7.82 31.32
C ILE A 543 -23.69 8.17 30.01
N VAL A 544 -22.93 8.68 29.03
CA VAL A 544 -23.46 9.24 27.78
C VAL A 544 -23.90 8.14 26.83
N ALA A 545 -23.10 7.09 26.70
CA ALA A 545 -23.37 5.98 25.81
C ALA A 545 -22.74 4.68 26.32
N MET A 546 -23.36 3.55 25.96
CA MET A 546 -22.78 2.23 26.10
C MET A 546 -23.02 1.43 24.82
N VAL A 547 -21.95 0.84 24.26
CA VAL A 547 -22.05 -0.08 23.12
C VAL A 547 -21.15 -1.28 23.40
N GLY A 548 -21.75 -2.47 23.45
CA GLY A 548 -21.06 -3.66 23.94
C GLY A 548 -20.56 -3.45 25.37
N ARG A 549 -19.25 -3.59 25.59
CA ARG A 549 -18.61 -3.32 26.90
C ARG A 549 -18.01 -1.93 27.01
N VAL A 550 -18.04 -1.11 25.96
CA VAL A 550 -17.45 0.23 26.00
C VAL A 550 -18.46 1.20 26.60
N ALA A 551 -18.05 1.94 27.64
CA ALA A 551 -18.84 3.02 28.21
C ALA A 551 -18.19 4.38 27.95
N LEU A 552 -18.98 5.36 27.56
CA LEU A 552 -18.56 6.75 27.38
C LEU A 552 -19.14 7.58 28.51
N VAL A 553 -18.27 8.23 29.27
CA VAL A 553 -18.63 8.92 30.50
C VAL A 553 -18.22 10.38 30.40
N GLN A 554 -19.13 11.27 30.78
CA GLN A 554 -18.86 12.70 30.92
C GLN A 554 -18.95 13.07 32.40
N TYR A 555 -18.08 13.97 32.85
CA TYR A 555 -18.01 14.40 34.23
C TYR A 555 -17.87 15.91 34.33
N ARG A 556 -18.31 16.48 35.44
CA ARG A 556 -18.10 17.87 35.81
C ARG A 556 -17.89 17.95 37.32
N GLN A 557 -16.88 18.69 37.74
CA GLN A 557 -16.67 19.00 39.14
C GLN A 557 -17.75 19.99 39.59
N ASP A 558 -18.43 19.66 40.67
CA ASP A 558 -19.39 20.59 41.26
C ASP A 558 -18.60 21.58 42.13
N HIS A 559 -18.88 22.88 41.96
CA HIS A 559 -18.33 23.90 42.86
C HIS A 559 -19.09 23.78 44.18
N GLY A 560 -18.39 23.32 45.22
CA GLY A 560 -18.88 23.34 46.60
C GLY A 560 -19.11 24.75 47.11
#